data_AF-A0AAD1FQB6-F1
#
_entry.id   AF-A0AAD1FQB6-F1
#
_cell.length_a   1.000
_cell.length_b   1.000
_cell.length_c   1.000
_cell.angle_alpha   90.00
_cell.angle_beta   90.00
_cell.angle_gamma   90.00
#
_symmetry.space_group_name_H-M   'P 1'
#
loop_
_entity.id
_entity.type
_entity.pdbx_description
1 polymer ?
#
loop_
_entity_poly.entity_id
_entity_poly.type
_entity_poly.pdbx_seq_one_letter_code
_entity_poly.pdbx_strand_id
1 'polypeptide(L)' 'MGLSGSGKSTLIRHFNRLIEPTEGVIEVDGIDVLSLKEKDLQHFRRHKMSMVFQRFGLMPHKTVLEG' A
#
# COMPACT_ATOMS: atom_id res chain seq x y z
N MET A 1 -18.55 -7.98 -2.18
CA MET A 1 -18.47 -6.49 -2.21
C MET A 1 -19.07 -5.98 -0.92
N GLY A 2 -18.63 -4.85 -0.38
CA GLY A 2 -19.32 -4.32 0.81
C GLY A 2 -19.44 -2.81 0.76
N LEU A 3 -20.30 -2.33 1.65
CA LEU A 3 -20.91 -1.01 1.58
C LEU A 3 -19.89 0.12 1.52
N SER A 4 -20.23 1.18 0.80
CA SER A 4 -19.48 2.45 0.87
C SER A 4 -19.38 2.89 2.34
N GLY A 5 -18.19 3.30 2.78
CA GLY A 5 -17.93 3.67 4.18
C GLY A 5 -17.55 2.54 5.13
N SER A 6 -17.59 1.26 4.71
CA SER A 6 -17.18 0.12 5.56
C SER A 6 -15.67 -0.02 5.80
N GLY A 7 -14.87 1.00 5.49
CA GLY A 7 -13.44 1.04 5.81
C GLY A 7 -12.51 0.21 4.91
N LYS A 8 -13.00 -0.47 3.86
CA LYS A 8 -12.15 -1.33 3.00
C LYS A 8 -10.96 -0.60 2.39
N SER A 9 -11.20 0.61 1.89
CA SER A 9 -10.14 1.41 1.28
C SER A 9 -9.14 1.93 2.34
N THR A 10 -9.58 2.05 3.59
CA THR A 10 -8.68 2.34 4.71
C THR A 10 -7.84 1.10 5.02
N LEU A 11 -8.49 -0.07 5.15
CA LEU A 11 -7.84 -1.36 5.38
C LEU A 11 -6.77 -1.67 4.32
N ILE A 12 -7.07 -1.52 3.03
CA ILE A 12 -6.11 -1.75 1.95
C ILE A 12 -4.89 -0.80 2.06
N ARG A 13 -5.10 0.45 2.48
CA ARG A 13 -4.03 1.44 2.65
C ARG A 13 -3.16 1.21 3.90
N HIS A 14 -3.63 0.42 4.85
CA HIS A 14 -2.81 -0.01 5.98
C HIS A 14 -1.70 -0.96 5.55
N PHE A 15 -1.98 -1.86 4.60
CA PHE A 15 -0.99 -2.84 4.13
C PHE A 15 0.27 -2.19 3.54
N ASN A 16 0.12 -1.13 2.74
CA ASN A 16 1.26 -0.38 2.20
C ASN A 16 1.65 0.84 3.04
N ARG A 17 1.09 0.96 4.26
CA ARG A 17 1.31 2.06 5.21
C ARG A 17 1.19 3.44 4.56
N LEU A 18 0.24 3.59 3.62
CA LEU A 18 -0.21 4.91 3.16
C LEU A 18 -1.07 5.59 4.23
N ILE A 19 -1.72 4.78 5.08
CA ILE A 19 -2.35 5.18 6.32
C ILE A 19 -1.75 4.28 7.40
N GLU A 20 -1.27 4.86 8.50
CA GLU A 20 -0.75 4.09 9.62
C GLU A 20 -1.91 3.50 10.44
N PRO A 21 -1.90 2.18 10.73
CA PRO A 21 -2.86 1.60 11.66
C PRO A 21 -2.66 2.20 13.05
N THR A 22 -3.74 2.34 13.81
CA THR A 22 -3.62 2.73 15.22
C THR A 22 -2.96 1.61 16.02
N GLU A 23 -3.35 0.36 15.78
CA GLU A 23 -2.88 -0.83 16.48
C GLU A 23 -2.97 -2.06 15.55
N GLY A 24 -2.31 -3.15 15.96
CA GLY A 24 -2.34 -4.43 15.28
C GLY A 24 -0.97 -4.87 14.76
N VAL A 25 -0.96 -5.93 13.95
CA VAL A 25 0.22 -6.47 13.28
C VAL A 25 -0.13 -6.73 11.82
N ILE A 26 0.76 -6.36 10.91
CA ILE A 26 0.65 -6.69 9.49
C ILE A 26 1.85 -7.55 9.14
N GLU A 27 1.64 -8.86 9.02
CA GLU A 27 2.69 -9.80 8.66
C GLU A 27 2.60 -10.18 7.17
N VAL A 28 3.71 -10.03 6.45
CA VAL A 28 3.84 -10.44 5.05
C VAL A 28 5.15 -11.21 4.91
N ASP A 29 5.09 -12.46 4.43
CA ASP A 29 6.25 -13.35 4.32
C ASP A 29 7.05 -13.48 5.64
N GLY A 30 6.36 -13.46 6.79
CA GLY A 30 6.99 -13.51 8.12
C GLY A 30 7.62 -12.19 8.58
N ILE A 31 7.43 -11.09 7.84
CA ILE A 31 7.93 -9.76 8.19
C ILE A 31 6.79 -8.94 8.77
N ASP A 32 6.96 -8.44 10.00
CA ASP A 32 6.07 -7.40 10.54
C ASP A 32 6.35 -6.06 9.85
N VAL A 33 5.43 -5.65 8.99
CA VAL A 33 5.51 -4.42 8.19
C VAL A 33 5.47 -3.17 9.06
N LEU A 34 4.85 -3.22 10.24
CA LEU A 34 4.76 -2.07 11.15
C LEU A 34 6.09 -1.81 11.87
N SER A 35 6.92 -2.84 12.05
CA SER A 35 8.27 -2.72 12.61
C SER A 35 9.30 -2.11 11.65
N LEU A 36 8.99 -2.04 10.34
CA LEU A 36 9.91 -1.55 9.33
C LEU A 36 10.16 -0.04 9.49
N LYS A 37 11.45 0.35 9.48
CA LYS A 37 11.88 1.75 9.41
C LYS A 37 11.77 2.27 7.98
N GLU A 38 11.85 3.59 7.83
CA GLU A 38 11.58 4.27 6.56
C GLU A 38 12.28 3.65 5.33
N LYS A 39 13.59 3.40 5.42
CA LYS A 39 14.38 2.82 4.32
C LYS A 39 13.93 1.41 3.97
N ASP A 40 13.73 0.56 4.97
CA ASP A 40 13.32 -0.83 4.80
C ASP A 40 11.88 -0.90 4.29
N LEU A 41 11.00 -0.01 4.77
CA LEU A 41 9.63 0.13 4.30
C LEU A 41 9.57 0.61 2.85
N GLN A 42 10.46 1.52 2.42
CA GLN A 42 10.58 1.90 1.02
C GLN A 42 11.04 0.71 0.16
N HIS A 43 12.04 -0.06 0.62
CA HIS A 43 12.52 -1.24 -0.08
C HIS A 43 11.42 -2.31 -0.20
N PHE A 44 10.72 -2.59 0.91
CA PHE A 44 9.59 -3.50 0.96
C PHE A 44 8.48 -3.09 -0.02
N ARG A 45 8.07 -1.81 -0.02
CA ARG A 45 7.05 -1.30 -0.95
C ARG A 45 7.44 -1.45 -2.42
N ARG A 46 8.73 -1.34 -2.76
CA ARG A 46 9.20 -1.46 -4.15
C ARG A 46 9.24 -2.91 -4.66
N HIS A 47 9.48 -3.89 -3.79
CA HIS A 47 9.78 -5.26 -4.20
C HIS A 47 8.71 -6.29 -3.81
N LYS A 48 7.89 -5.98 -2.80
CA LYS A 48 6.93 -6.91 -2.21
C LYS A 48 5.47 -6.44 -2.32
N MET A 49 5.24 -5.22 -2.78
CA MET A 49 3.89 -4.67 -2.90
C MET A 49 3.67 -3.96 -4.23
N SER A 50 2.42 -3.97 -4.68
CA SER A 50 1.93 -3.13 -5.76
C SER A 50 0.49 -2.73 -5.47
N MET A 51 0.04 -1.59 -5.98
CA MET A 51 -1.30 -1.08 -5.76
C MET A 51 -1.93 -0.64 -7.08
N VAL A 52 -3.11 -1.18 -7.38
CA VAL A 52 -3.93 -0.75 -8.50
C VAL A 52 -5.10 0.06 -7.96
N PHE A 53 -5.28 1.27 -8.50
CA PHE A 53 -6.33 2.19 -8.10
C PHE A 53 -7.50 2.14 -9.08
N GLN A 54 -8.72 2.32 -8.57
CA GLN A 54 -9.94 2.37 -9.40
C GLN A 54 -9.94 3.54 -10.39
N ARG A 55 -9.35 4.69 -10.01
CA ARG A 55 -8.97 5.76 -10.94
C ARG A 55 -7.48 5.65 -11.20
N PHE A 56 -7.10 5.56 -12.47
CA PHE A 56 -5.71 5.37 -12.86
C PHE A 56 -4.83 6.51 -12.35
N GLY A 57 -3.81 6.19 -11.56
CA GLY A 57 -2.79 7.12 -11.07
C GLY A 57 -1.67 7.34 -12.07
N LEU A 58 -1.99 7.39 -13.37
CA LEU A 58 -0.99 7.54 -14.43
C LEU A 58 -0.38 8.94 -14.38
N MET A 59 0.92 9.02 -14.68
CA MET A 59 1.60 10.29 -14.84
C MET A 59 1.23 10.87 -16.21
N PRO A 60 0.50 12.00 -16.30
CA PRO A 60 -0.06 12.48 -17.57
C PRO A 60 0.99 12.94 -18.58
N HIS A 61 2.24 13.13 -18.13
CA HIS A 61 3.38 13.58 -18.91
C HIS A 61 4.34 12.43 -19.26
N LYS A 62 3.95 11.17 -19.03
CA LYS A 62 4.73 9.98 -19.40
C LYS A 62 3.93 9.09 -20.34
N THR A 63 4.64 8.39 -21.21
CA THR A 63 4.07 7.31 -22.01
C THR A 63 3.86 6.05 -21.14
N VAL A 64 3.02 5.13 -21.62
CA VAL A 64 2.71 3.87 -20.89
C VAL A 64 3.96 3.03 -20.61
N LEU A 65 4.99 3.12 -21.46
CA LEU A 65 6.25 2.38 -21.33
C LEU A 65 7.22 2.96 -20.28
N GLU A 66 7.06 4.21 -19.87
CA GLU A 66 7.99 4.93 -18.96
C GLU A 66 7.55 4.89 -17.48
N GLY A 67 6.48 4.14 -17.18
CA GLY A 67 5.86 3.97 -15.87
C GLY A 67 6.45 2.83 -15.04
#